data_AF-A0A967B5Q5-F1
#
_entry.id   AF-A0A967B5Q5-F1
#
_cell.length_a   1.000
_cell.length_b   1.000
_cell.length_c   1.000
_cell.angle_alpha   90.00
_cell.angle_beta   90.00
_cell.angle_gamma   90.00
#
_symmetry.space_group_name_H-M   'P 1'
#
loop_
_entity.id
_entity.type
_entity.pdbx_description
1 polymer ?
#
loop_
_entity_poly.entity_id
_entity_poly.type
_entity_poly.pdbx_seq_one_letter_code
_entity_poly.pdbx_strand_id
1 'polypeptide(L)'
;MTYAVVFKVYRWDDAVDHNFRRCRALAVGADFFILYDRTYGDDLPEDIRTHDRVFFVTNQDALDLGLSGTHDGRVNLFWYNADYQHSLFVLKYPDYDFFCFVESDVEGSKNPDFGSSRHNNINELSF
;
A
#
# COMPACT_ATOMS: atom_id res chain seq x y z
N MET A 1 -2.62 0.30 27.60
CA MET A 1 -2.08 -0.40 26.42
C MET A 1 -2.29 0.53 25.23
N THR A 2 -1.22 1.00 24.62
CA THR A 2 -1.23 1.91 23.47
C THR A 2 -1.11 1.11 22.19
N TYR A 3 -1.86 1.47 21.17
CA TYR A 3 -1.77 0.80 19.88
C TYR A 3 -2.05 1.72 18.71
N ALA A 4 -1.43 1.39 17.60
CA ALA A 4 -1.60 2.09 16.35
C ALA A 4 -2.28 1.19 15.31
N VAL A 5 -3.26 1.75 14.61
CA VAL A 5 -3.76 1.18 13.35
C VAL A 5 -3.06 1.91 12.22
N VAL A 6 -2.43 1.16 11.33
CA VAL A 6 -1.62 1.68 10.24
C VAL A 6 -2.26 1.26 8.93
N PHE A 7 -2.92 2.21 8.28
CA PHE A 7 -3.55 2.01 6.98
C PHE A 7 -2.52 2.23 5.87
N LYS A 8 -2.06 1.14 5.28
CA LYS A 8 -1.06 1.16 4.22
C LYS A 8 -1.73 1.31 2.86
N VAL A 9 -1.16 2.21 2.05
CA VAL A 9 -1.64 2.54 0.72
C VAL A 9 -0.46 2.97 -0.16
N TYR A 10 -0.48 2.50 -1.40
CA TYR A 10 0.48 2.92 -2.45
C TYR A 10 -0.09 4.01 -3.37
N ARG A 11 -1.41 3.98 -3.63
CA ARG A 11 -2.11 4.90 -4.52
C ARG A 11 -3.44 5.29 -3.91
N TRP A 12 -3.80 6.56 -3.96
CA TRP A 12 -5.06 7.06 -3.43
C TRP A 12 -6.12 7.18 -4.54
N ASP A 13 -7.20 6.42 -4.41
CA ASP A 13 -8.38 6.49 -5.28
C ASP A 13 -9.68 6.46 -4.44
N ASP A 14 -10.84 6.54 -5.11
CA ASP A 14 -12.14 6.56 -4.44
C ASP A 14 -12.41 5.29 -3.61
N ALA A 15 -11.89 4.13 -4.03
CA ALA A 15 -12.07 2.88 -3.32
C ALA A 15 -11.23 2.84 -2.04
N VAL A 16 -9.97 3.28 -2.14
CA VAL A 16 -9.06 3.46 -1.01
C VAL A 16 -9.62 4.49 -0.03
N ASP A 17 -10.11 5.63 -0.50
CA ASP A 17 -10.71 6.68 0.34
C ASP A 17 -11.92 6.14 1.13
N HIS A 18 -12.80 5.39 0.45
CA HIS A 18 -13.93 4.73 1.11
C HIS A 18 -13.48 3.72 2.17
N ASN A 19 -12.49 2.87 1.86
CA ASN A 19 -11.95 1.90 2.81
C ASN A 19 -11.24 2.55 3.99
N PHE A 20 -10.48 3.62 3.74
CA PHE A 20 -9.82 4.43 4.76
C PHE A 20 -10.85 4.98 5.75
N ARG A 21 -11.91 5.64 5.26
CA ARG A 21 -12.96 6.20 6.12
C ARG A 21 -13.65 5.12 6.96
N ARG A 22 -13.93 3.95 6.37
CA ARG A 22 -14.51 2.81 7.09
C ARG A 22 -13.57 2.25 8.16
N CYS A 23 -12.29 2.06 7.82
CA CYS A 23 -11.29 1.55 8.75
C CYS A 23 -11.10 2.52 9.93
N ARG A 24 -10.98 3.82 9.64
CA ARG A 24 -10.85 4.87 10.65
C ARG A 24 -12.05 4.91 11.59
N ALA A 25 -13.27 4.77 11.08
CA ALA A 25 -14.49 4.76 11.89
C ALA A 25 -14.56 3.55 12.85
N LEU A 26 -13.91 2.43 12.50
CA LEU A 26 -13.85 1.22 13.35
C LEU A 26 -12.68 1.22 14.33
N ALA A 27 -11.62 1.98 14.05
CA ALA A 27 -10.42 2.09 14.88
C ALA A 27 -10.61 3.06 16.07
N VAL A 28 -11.75 3.00 16.75
CA VAL A 28 -12.07 3.90 17.87
C VAL A 28 -11.11 3.65 19.04
N GLY A 29 -10.42 4.72 19.48
CA GLY A 29 -9.47 4.66 20.58
C GLY A 29 -8.06 4.19 20.18
N ALA A 30 -7.80 3.95 18.89
CA ALA A 30 -6.47 3.73 18.35
C ALA A 30 -5.86 5.04 17.85
N ASP A 31 -4.52 5.12 17.85
CA ASP A 31 -3.85 6.09 17.01
C ASP A 31 -3.87 5.61 15.56
N PHE A 32 -4.51 6.38 14.68
CA PHE A 32 -4.67 6.01 13.28
C PHE A 32 -3.63 6.71 12.41
N PHE A 33 -2.86 5.93 11.65
CA PHE A 33 -1.86 6.42 10.72
C PHE A 33 -2.16 5.98 9.30
N ILE A 34 -1.69 6.78 8.35
CA ILE A 34 -1.59 6.40 6.95
C ILE A 34 -0.12 6.10 6.68
N LEU A 35 0.21 4.89 6.24
CA LEU A 35 1.53 4.57 5.72
C LEU A 35 1.48 4.72 4.20
N TYR A 36 2.24 5.67 3.67
CA TYR A 36 2.18 6.03 2.26
C TYR A 36 3.56 5.93 1.60
N ASP A 37 3.62 5.12 0.53
CA ASP A 37 4.80 5.03 -0.32
C ASP A 37 4.86 6.20 -1.31
N ARG A 38 5.79 7.13 -1.07
CA ARG A 38 6.01 8.28 -1.95
C ARG A 38 7.20 8.13 -2.89
N THR A 39 7.67 6.90 -3.12
CA THR A 39 8.84 6.64 -3.98
C THR A 39 8.70 7.22 -5.38
N TYR A 40 7.48 7.20 -5.95
CA TYR A 40 7.18 7.76 -7.27
C TYR A 40 6.30 9.02 -7.23
N GLY A 41 6.29 9.71 -6.09
CA GLY A 41 5.40 10.84 -5.81
C GLY A 41 4.25 10.46 -4.88
N ASP A 42 3.43 11.45 -4.52
CA ASP A 42 2.24 11.25 -3.71
C ASP A 42 0.99 11.82 -4.40
N ASP A 43 -0.08 11.06 -4.38
CA ASP A 43 -1.41 11.42 -4.88
C ASP A 43 -2.43 11.62 -3.75
N LEU A 44 -1.94 11.77 -2.51
CA LEU A 44 -2.79 12.00 -1.36
C LEU A 44 -3.57 13.32 -1.48
N PRO A 45 -4.88 13.31 -1.22
CA PRO A 45 -5.68 14.53 -1.11
C PRO A 45 -5.13 15.48 -0.05
N GLU A 46 -5.24 16.79 -0.31
CA GLU A 46 -4.68 17.83 0.57
C GLU A 46 -5.27 17.79 1.99
N ASP A 47 -6.57 17.51 2.09
CA ASP A 47 -7.25 17.36 3.38
C ASP A 47 -6.66 16.20 4.20
N ILE A 48 -6.38 15.07 3.55
CA ILE A 48 -5.71 13.93 4.19
C ILE A 48 -4.30 14.29 4.62
N ARG A 49 -3.50 14.92 3.74
CA ARG A 49 -2.12 15.32 4.07
C ARG A 49 -2.03 16.26 5.27
N THR A 50 -3.03 17.11 5.46
CA THR A 50 -3.01 18.17 6.48
C THR A 50 -3.63 17.77 7.81
N HIS A 51 -4.63 16.87 7.80
CA HIS A 51 -5.39 16.53 9.00
C HIS A 51 -5.10 15.13 9.54
N ASP A 52 -4.44 14.26 8.77
CA ASP A 52 -4.14 12.89 9.17
C ASP A 52 -2.66 12.66 9.46
N ARG A 53 -2.40 11.62 10.28
CA ARG A 53 -1.04 11.22 10.65
C ARG A 53 -0.45 10.38 9.53
N VAL A 54 0.19 11.03 8.57
CA VAL A 54 0.82 10.35 7.44
C VAL A 54 2.28 10.04 7.74
N PHE A 55 2.66 8.77 7.62
CA PHE A 55 4.03 8.29 7.62
C PHE A 55 4.46 8.01 6.18
N PHE A 56 5.26 8.92 5.63
CA PHE A 56 5.81 8.80 4.29
C PHE A 56 7.07 7.95 4.29
N VAL A 57 7.16 7.04 3.32
CA VAL A 57 8.35 6.22 3.06
C VAL A 57 8.75 6.31 1.59
N THR A 58 10.04 6.10 1.34
CA THR A 58 10.66 6.04 0.03
C THR A 58 11.63 4.86 -0.03
N ASN A 59 11.98 4.41 -1.24
CA ASN A 59 13.08 3.47 -1.43
C ASN A 59 14.36 3.89 -0.68
N GLN A 60 14.67 5.20 -0.59
CA GLN A 60 15.86 5.68 0.10
C GLN A 60 15.81 5.36 1.60
N ASP A 61 14.65 5.48 2.24
CA ASP A 61 14.48 5.14 3.66
C ASP A 61 14.80 3.66 3.93
N ALA A 62 14.42 2.76 3.01
CA ALA A 62 14.76 1.33 3.11
C ALA A 62 16.27 1.09 2.93
N LEU A 63 16.89 1.77 1.97
CA LEU A 63 18.34 1.68 1.73
C LEU A 63 19.16 2.23 2.91
N ASP A 64 18.70 3.30 3.55
CA ASP A 64 19.35 3.90 4.73
C ASP A 64 19.34 2.96 5.94
N LEU A 65 18.38 2.01 6.00
CA LEU A 65 18.35 0.92 6.97
C LEU A 65 19.24 -0.28 6.59
N GLY A 66 19.94 -0.23 5.45
CA GLY A 66 20.77 -1.31 4.95
C GLY A 66 19.99 -2.48 4.34
N LEU A 67 18.71 -2.27 3.99
CA LEU A 67 17.90 -3.28 3.32
C LEU A 67 18.37 -3.42 1.87
N SER A 68 18.44 -4.65 1.39
CA SER A 68 18.93 -4.98 0.05
C SER A 68 17.92 -4.56 -1.02
N GLY A 69 18.38 -3.81 -2.01
CA GLY A 69 17.56 -3.34 -3.12
C GLY A 69 18.37 -3.12 -4.40
N THR A 70 17.72 -3.02 -5.55
CA THR A 70 18.43 -2.61 -6.78
C THR A 70 18.76 -1.12 -6.67
N HIS A 71 20.05 -0.80 -6.62
CA HIS A 71 20.56 0.58 -6.54
C HIS A 71 20.19 1.45 -7.75
N ASP A 72 19.64 0.87 -8.81
CA ASP A 72 19.28 1.60 -10.03
C ASP A 72 17.97 2.40 -9.91
N GLY A 73 17.25 2.28 -8.79
CA GLY A 73 16.00 3.00 -8.54
C GLY A 73 14.85 2.58 -9.47
N ARG A 74 15.04 1.55 -10.30
CA ARG A 74 14.06 1.10 -11.29
C ARG A 74 13.00 0.18 -10.70
N VAL A 75 13.27 -0.39 -9.52
CA VAL A 75 12.34 -1.27 -8.81
C VAL A 75 11.97 -0.61 -7.49
N ASN A 76 10.68 -0.53 -7.21
CA ASN A 76 10.21 -0.12 -5.91
C ASN A 76 10.40 -1.27 -4.92
N LEU A 77 11.22 -1.03 -3.89
CA LEU A 77 11.65 -2.03 -2.93
C LEU A 77 10.47 -2.54 -2.09
N PHE A 78 9.47 -1.70 -1.89
CA PHE A 78 8.27 -2.06 -1.14
C PHE A 78 7.35 -3.00 -1.90
N TRP A 79 7.46 -3.06 -3.23
CA TRP A 79 6.78 -4.06 -4.05
C TRP A 79 7.50 -5.41 -4.01
N TYR A 80 8.80 -5.41 -3.77
CA TYR A 80 9.57 -6.65 -3.58
C TYR A 80 9.36 -7.23 -2.18
N ASN A 81 9.28 -6.35 -1.17
CA ASN A 81 8.98 -6.75 0.20
C ASN A 81 8.15 -5.69 0.93
N ALA A 82 6.86 -5.97 1.07
CA ALA A 82 5.90 -5.13 1.78
C ALA A 82 6.28 -4.88 3.26
N ASP A 83 6.96 -5.82 3.91
CA ASP A 83 7.31 -5.73 5.33
C ASP A 83 8.43 -4.72 5.64
N TYR A 84 9.14 -4.24 4.61
CA TYR A 84 10.12 -3.17 4.80
C TYR A 84 9.45 -1.89 5.30
N GLN A 85 8.24 -1.60 4.84
CA GLN A 85 7.46 -0.46 5.31
C GLN A 85 6.99 -0.63 6.75
N HIS A 86 6.56 -1.85 7.11
CA HIS A 86 6.19 -2.18 8.49
C HIS A 86 7.38 -2.00 9.42
N SER A 87 8.56 -2.49 9.01
CA SER A 87 9.80 -2.37 9.79
C SER A 87 10.20 -0.90 9.98
N LEU A 88 10.13 -0.09 8.92
CA LEU A 88 10.38 1.35 8.98
C LEU A 88 9.43 2.05 9.97
N PHE A 89 8.14 1.71 9.95
CA PHE A 89 7.16 2.29 10.86
C PHE A 89 7.43 1.90 12.33
N VAL A 90 7.65 0.62 12.59
CA VAL A 90 7.91 0.10 13.96
C VAL A 90 9.17 0.73 14.55
N LEU A 91 10.24 0.88 13.76
CA LEU A 91 11.47 1.53 14.20
C LEU A 91 11.27 3.03 14.49
N LYS A 92 10.34 3.69 13.78
CA LYS A 92 10.04 5.11 13.98
C LYS A 92 9.17 5.36 15.21
N TYR A 93 8.30 4.40 15.56
CA TYR A 93 7.30 4.54 16.63
C TYR A 93 7.42 3.42 17.67
N PRO A 94 8.55 3.31 18.41
CA PRO A 94 8.81 2.18 19.30
C PRO A 94 7.92 2.13 20.57
N ASP A 95 7.16 3.19 20.86
CA ASP A 95 6.41 3.36 22.11
C ASP A 95 5.01 2.71 22.11
N TYR A 96 4.60 2.08 21.00
CA TYR A 96 3.32 1.35 20.93
C TYR A 96 3.49 -0.10 21.39
N ASP A 97 2.54 -0.61 22.16
CA ASP A 97 2.54 -2.00 22.64
C ASP A 97 2.25 -3.00 21.50
N PHE A 98 1.45 -2.58 20.50
CA PHE A 98 1.17 -3.37 19.30
C PHE A 98 0.74 -2.50 18.11
N PHE A 99 0.87 -3.07 16.91
CA PHE A 99 0.47 -2.45 15.64
C PHE A 99 -0.54 -3.34 14.93
N CYS A 100 -1.56 -2.73 14.33
CA CYS A 100 -2.49 -3.39 13.41
C CYS A 100 -2.31 -2.77 12.02
N PHE A 101 -1.66 -3.50 11.13
CA PHE A 101 -1.49 -3.08 9.75
C PHE A 101 -2.72 -3.50 8.92
N VAL A 102 -3.28 -2.56 8.17
CA VAL A 102 -4.38 -2.78 7.24
C VAL A 102 -3.92 -2.30 5.88
N GLU A 103 -3.81 -3.22 4.93
CA GLU A 103 -3.47 -2.91 3.53
C GLU A 103 -4.73 -2.74 2.69
N SER A 104 -4.74 -1.69 1.86
CA SER A 104 -5.80 -1.43 0.89
C SER A 104 -5.17 -1.13 -0.47
N ASP A 105 -4.48 -2.13 -1.02
CA ASP A 105 -3.86 -2.11 -2.34
C ASP A 105 -4.28 -3.37 -3.12
N VAL A 106 -5.39 -3.26 -3.85
CA VAL A 106 -5.70 -4.26 -4.87
C VAL A 106 -5.10 -3.76 -6.18
N GLU A 107 -3.95 -4.29 -6.59
CA GLU A 107 -3.53 -4.15 -7.97
C GLU A 107 -4.48 -5.00 -8.85
N GLY A 108 -5.46 -4.33 -9.46
CA GLY A 108 -6.30 -4.92 -10.50
C GLY A 108 -5.45 -5.21 -11.73
N SER A 109 -4.72 -6.32 -11.73
CA SER A 109 -3.91 -6.76 -12.87
C SER A 109 -4.83 -7.22 -14.02
N LYS A 110 -5.35 -6.25 -14.78
CA LYS A 110 -6.20 -6.42 -15.97
C LYS A 110 -7.53 -7.13 -15.67
N ASN A 111 -8.53 -6.81 -16.49
CA ASN A 111 -9.83 -7.47 -16.43
C ASN A 111 -9.64 -9.00 -16.46
N PRO A 112 -10.07 -9.77 -15.43
CA PRO A 112 -9.95 -11.24 -15.45
C PRO A 112 -10.72 -11.87 -16.62
N ASP A 113 -11.63 -11.13 -17.26
CA ASP A 113 -12.33 -11.59 -18.47
C ASP A 113 -11.42 -11.81 -19.69
N PHE A 114 -10.18 -11.28 -19.69
CA PHE A 114 -9.23 -11.49 -20.81
C PHE A 114 -8.39 -12.78 -20.68
N GLY A 115 -8.62 -13.60 -19.65
CA GLY A 115 -7.84 -14.81 -19.35
C GLY A 115 -8.47 -16.16 -19.72
N SER A 116 -9.62 -16.20 -20.42
CA SER A 116 -10.28 -17.47 -20.78
C SER A 116 -10.84 -17.54 -22.21
N SER A 117 -10.23 -16.87 -23.18
CA SER A 117 -10.42 -17.25 -24.59
C SER A 117 -9.54 -18.47 -24.90
N ARG A 118 -9.95 -19.64 -24.41
CA ARG A 118 -9.63 -20.91 -25.08
C ARG A 118 -10.07 -20.73 -26.53
N HIS A 119 -9.11 -20.86 -27.44
CA HIS A 119 -9.35 -20.94 -28.88
C HIS A 119 -10.31 -22.09 -29.16
N ASN A 120 -11.60 -21.80 -29.26
CA ASN A 120 -12.52 -22.62 -30.03
C ASN A 120 -12.47 -22.09 -31.47
N ASN A 121 -11.53 -22.64 -32.24
CA ASN A 121 -11.56 -22.59 -33.69
C ASN A 121 -12.80 -23.35 -34.17
N ILE A 122 -13.95 -22.68 -34.18
CA ILE A 122 -15.15 -23.08 -34.91
C ILE A 122 -15.18 -22.27 -36.20
N ASN A 123 -14.24 -22.53 -37.11
CA ASN A 123 -14.30 -22.08 -38.52
C ASN A 123 -13.43 -22.95 -39.47
N GLU A 124 -13.08 -24.18 -39.07
CA GLU A 124 -12.57 -25.19 -40.01
C GLU A 124 -13.58 -26.32 -40.19
N LEU A 125 -14.75 -26.00 -40.71
CA LEU A 125 -15.63 -26.95 -41.40
C LEU A 125 -16.29 -26.21 -42.57
N SER A 126 -15.55 -26.11 -43.66
CA SER A 126 -16.11 -25.86 -44.99
C SER A 126 -16.77 -27.15 -45.49
N PHE A 127 -17.95 -27.03 -46.11
CA PHE A 127 -18.65 -28.10 -46.82
C PHE A 127 -17.79 -28.77 -47.89
#